data_AF-W5QHD2-F1
#
_entry.id   AF-W5QHD2-F1
#
_cell.length_a   1.000
_cell.length_b   1.000
_cell.length_c   1.000
_cell.angle_alpha   90.00
_cell.angle_beta   90.00
_cell.angle_gamma   90.00
#
_symmetry.space_group_name_H-M   'P 1'
#
loop_
_entity.id
_entity.type
_entity.pdbx_description
1 polymer ?
#
loop_
_entity_poly.entity_id
_entity_poly.type
_entity_poly.pdbx_seq_one_letter_code
_entity_poly.pdbx_strand_id
1 'polypeptide(L)'
;MGIDVPTKRTEKFDMSDKPKSQDISLRLLVRLHRLLAGGADSTFNQVLLKRLLVSPTYRPPPFLFGMTRKMKHPGPESKIAVVVEIIADDVCVQVVPK
;
A
#
# COMPACT_ATOMS: atom_id res chain seq x y z
N MET A 1 -49.12 -7.09 0.14
CA MET A 1 -48.26 -6.36 -0.82
C MET A 1 -46.83 -6.68 -0.44
N GLY A 2 -46.17 -7.58 -1.17
CA GLY A 2 -44.83 -8.08 -0.82
C GLY A 2 -43.76 -7.05 -1.21
N ILE A 3 -42.85 -6.75 -0.30
CA ILE A 3 -41.73 -5.85 -0.57
C ILE A 3 -40.67 -6.67 -1.31
N ASP A 4 -40.41 -6.32 -2.57
CA ASP A 4 -39.35 -6.93 -3.36
C ASP A 4 -37.99 -6.43 -2.87
N VAL A 5 -37.26 -7.29 -2.15
CA VAL A 5 -35.92 -6.99 -1.65
C VAL A 5 -34.93 -7.45 -2.72
N PRO A 6 -34.25 -6.54 -3.45
CA PRO A 6 -33.25 -6.97 -4.40
C PRO A 6 -32.12 -7.68 -3.66
N THR A 7 -31.79 -8.87 -4.14
CA THR A 7 -30.69 -9.68 -3.63
C THR A 7 -29.39 -8.88 -3.81
N LYS A 8 -28.69 -8.58 -2.70
CA LYS A 8 -27.42 -7.83 -2.56
C LYS A 8 -27.49 -6.31 -2.28
N ARG A 9 -28.33 -5.86 -1.34
CA ARG A 9 -28.40 -4.41 -1.03
C ARG A 9 -27.31 -3.83 -0.10
N THR A 10 -26.55 -4.61 0.67
CA THR A 10 -25.71 -3.99 1.75
C THR A 10 -24.41 -4.69 2.12
N GLU A 11 -23.91 -5.66 1.38
CA GLU A 11 -22.53 -6.12 1.61
C GLU A 11 -21.59 -5.27 0.76
N LYS A 12 -21.25 -4.09 1.30
CA LYS A 12 -20.11 -3.35 0.79
C LYS A 12 -18.89 -4.24 0.99
N PHE A 13 -18.06 -4.38 -0.05
CA PHE A 13 -16.76 -5.01 0.11
C PHE A 13 -15.91 -4.04 0.96
N ASP A 14 -16.10 -4.12 2.28
CA ASP A 14 -15.53 -3.17 3.21
C ASP A 14 -14.02 -3.42 3.29
N MET A 15 -13.26 -2.47 2.75
CA MET A 15 -11.85 -2.41 3.00
C MET A 15 -11.65 -2.26 4.50
N SER A 16 -10.83 -3.12 5.11
CA SER A 16 -10.67 -3.13 6.57
C SER A 16 -10.19 -1.76 7.05
N ASP A 17 -10.98 -1.11 7.90
CA ASP A 17 -10.62 0.18 8.49
C ASP A 17 -9.32 0.04 9.28
N LYS A 18 -9.15 -1.05 10.03
CA LYS A 18 -8.01 -1.33 10.92
C LYS A 18 -7.16 -2.49 10.38
N PRO A 19 -5.84 -2.50 10.66
CA PRO A 19 -5.00 -3.63 10.31
C PRO A 19 -5.45 -4.86 11.10
N LYS A 20 -5.45 -6.03 10.44
CA LYS A 20 -5.76 -7.32 11.08
C LYS A 20 -4.64 -7.79 12.01
N SER A 21 -3.40 -7.37 11.75
CA SER A 21 -2.24 -7.74 12.55
C SER A 21 -2.26 -7.10 13.93
N GLN A 22 -1.79 -7.84 14.93
CA GLN A 22 -1.62 -7.35 16.29
C GLN A 22 -0.28 -6.64 16.52
N ASP A 23 0.57 -6.49 15.50
CA ASP A 23 1.85 -5.80 15.62
C ASP A 23 1.68 -4.33 16.07
N ILE A 24 2.52 -3.88 17.01
CA ILE A 24 2.44 -2.54 17.60
C ILE A 24 2.97 -1.49 16.62
N SER A 25 4.07 -1.78 15.92
CA SER A 25 4.72 -0.87 14.97
C SER A 25 3.80 -0.55 13.80
N LEU A 26 3.13 -1.56 13.24
CA LEU A 26 2.16 -1.37 12.17
C LEU A 26 0.99 -0.49 12.62
N ARG A 27 0.48 -0.70 13.84
CA ARG A 27 -0.62 0.11 14.39
C ARG A 27 -0.21 1.57 14.60
N LEU A 28 1.02 1.82 15.05
CA LEU A 28 1.57 3.17 15.18
C LEU A 28 1.71 3.86 13.82
N LEU A 29 2.25 3.17 12.81
CA LEU A 29 2.34 3.66 11.43
C LEU A 29 0.98 4.01 10.84
N VAL A 30 -0.02 3.12 10.99
CA VAL A 30 -1.39 3.40 10.54
C VAL A 30 -1.97 4.61 11.26
N ARG A 31 -1.73 4.76 12.57
CA ARG A 31 -2.21 5.93 13.33
C ARG A 31 -1.58 7.24 12.83
N LEU A 32 -0.28 7.24 12.55
CA LEU A 32 0.43 8.38 11.98
C LEU A 32 -0.15 8.76 10.62
N HIS A 33 -0.26 7.81 9.68
CA HIS A 33 -0.76 8.12 8.34
C HIS A 33 -2.24 8.48 8.31
N ARG A 34 -3.07 8.01 9.26
CA ARG A 34 -4.44 8.52 9.43
C ARG A 34 -4.48 9.98 9.85
N LEU A 35 -3.64 10.37 10.80
CA LEU A 35 -3.52 11.76 11.23
C LEU A 35 -3.08 12.65 10.05
N LEU A 36 -2.06 12.22 9.33
CA LEU A 36 -1.53 12.96 8.18
C LEU A 36 -2.51 13.01 6.99
N ALA A 37 -3.25 11.93 6.73
CA ALA A 37 -4.21 11.87 5.62
C ALA A 37 -5.46 12.73 5.84
N GLY A 38 -5.81 13.04 7.10
CA GLY A 38 -6.94 13.90 7.43
C GLY A 38 -6.59 15.40 7.53
N GLY A 39 -5.34 15.74 7.86
CA GLY A 39 -4.91 17.14 8.03
C GLY A 39 -4.13 17.72 6.84
N ALA A 40 -3.54 16.86 6.00
CA ALA A 40 -2.87 17.25 4.77
C ALA A 40 -3.49 16.46 3.62
N ASP A 41 -4.08 17.15 2.64
CA ASP A 41 -4.71 16.60 1.42
C ASP A 41 -3.69 15.95 0.46
N SER A 42 -2.73 15.23 1.02
CA SER A 42 -1.73 14.44 0.35
C SER A 42 -2.35 13.11 -0.09
N THR A 43 -2.66 13.03 -1.37
CA THR A 43 -3.08 11.78 -2.04
C THR A 43 -2.13 10.62 -1.73
N PHE A 44 -0.84 10.92 -1.52
CA PHE A 44 0.18 9.96 -1.09
C PHE A 44 -0.16 9.25 0.23
N ASN A 45 -0.52 9.99 1.29
CA ASN A 45 -0.80 9.38 2.60
C ASN A 45 -2.08 8.54 2.58
N GLN A 46 -3.07 8.94 1.79
CA GLN A 46 -4.28 8.15 1.57
C GLN A 46 -3.95 6.82 0.85
N VAL A 47 -3.04 6.84 -0.13
CA VAL A 47 -2.58 5.63 -0.82
C VAL A 47 -1.77 4.73 0.12
N LEU A 48 -0.87 5.29 0.95
CA LEU A 48 -0.12 4.52 1.93
C LEU A 48 -1.02 3.85 2.97
N LEU A 49 -1.99 4.59 3.50
CA LEU A 49 -2.95 4.06 4.47
C LEU A 49 -3.72 2.88 3.88
N LYS A 50 -4.23 3.02 2.65
CA LYS A 50 -4.89 1.92 1.93
C LYS A 50 -3.97 0.72 1.79
N ARG A 51 -2.71 0.90 1.36
CA ARG A 51 -1.76 -0.20 1.20
C ARG A 51 -1.50 -0.92 2.52
N LEU A 52 -1.22 -0.19 3.60
CA LEU A 52 -0.95 -0.77 4.93
C LEU A 52 -2.09 -1.65 5.46
N LEU A 53 -3.35 -1.35 5.10
CA LEU A 53 -4.54 -2.06 5.59
C LEU A 53 -4.88 -3.35 4.82
N VAL A 54 -4.33 -3.52 3.61
CA VAL A 54 -4.54 -4.74 2.80
C VAL A 54 -3.82 -5.93 3.44
N SER A 55 -4.30 -7.17 3.29
CA SER A 55 -3.55 -8.33 3.81
C SER A 55 -2.29 -8.62 2.94
N PRO A 56 -1.25 -9.25 3.51
CA PRO A 56 -0.04 -9.59 2.76
C PRO A 56 -0.30 -10.49 1.55
N THR A 57 -1.29 -11.38 1.64
CA THR A 57 -1.64 -12.32 0.56
C THR A 57 -2.01 -11.65 -0.76
N TYR A 58 -2.60 -10.45 -0.72
CA TYR A 58 -3.00 -9.73 -1.93
C TYR A 58 -1.89 -8.82 -2.49
N ARG A 59 -0.67 -8.89 -1.93
CA ARG A 59 0.44 -7.99 -2.26
C ARG A 59 1.72 -8.81 -2.49
N PRO A 60 2.00 -9.24 -3.75
CA PRO A 60 3.23 -9.99 -4.04
C PRO A 60 4.47 -9.10 -3.83
N PRO A 61 5.59 -9.67 -3.33
CA PRO A 61 6.80 -8.91 -3.08
C PRO A 61 7.39 -8.41 -4.41
N PRO A 62 7.66 -7.10 -4.56
CA PRO A 62 8.37 -6.60 -5.72
C PRO A 62 9.84 -7.05 -5.70
N PHE A 63 10.35 -7.45 -6.87
CA PHE A 63 11.77 -7.73 -7.08
C PHE A 63 12.57 -6.44 -7.23
N LEU A 64 13.82 -6.46 -6.74
CA LEU A 64 14.76 -5.36 -6.83
C LEU A 64 14.95 -4.87 -8.28
N PHE A 65 15.03 -5.80 -9.25
CA PHE A 65 15.16 -5.47 -10.67
C PHE A 65 14.02 -4.56 -11.19
N GLY A 66 12.79 -4.83 -10.76
CA GLY A 66 11.62 -4.04 -11.14
C GLY A 66 11.69 -2.60 -10.63
N MET A 67 12.29 -2.39 -9.47
CA MET A 67 12.50 -1.06 -8.88
C MET A 67 13.61 -0.31 -9.62
N THR A 68 14.75 -0.96 -9.85
CA THR A 68 15.88 -0.38 -10.58
C THR A 68 15.45 0.07 -11.97
N ARG A 69 14.62 -0.72 -12.67
CA ARG A 69 14.07 -0.32 -13.97
C ARG A 69 13.19 0.93 -13.88
N LYS A 70 12.32 1.01 -12.86
CA LYS A 70 11.46 2.19 -12.63
C LYS A 70 12.27 3.45 -12.35
N MET A 71 13.38 3.32 -11.64
CA MET A 71 14.26 4.44 -11.31
C MET A 71 15.17 4.88 -12.45
N LYS A 72 15.48 4.01 -13.41
CA LYS A 72 16.28 4.34 -14.61
C LYS A 72 15.50 5.09 -15.70
N HIS A 73 14.17 5.16 -15.61
CA HIS A 73 13.39 5.95 -16.57
C HIS A 73 13.70 7.45 -16.41
N PRO A 74 13.54 8.28 -17.45
CA PRO A 74 13.76 9.73 -17.33
C PRO A 74 12.72 10.38 -16.41
N GLY A 75 13.16 11.24 -15.47
CA GLY A 75 12.30 12.06 -14.60
C GLY A 75 12.33 11.82 -13.08
N PRO A 76 12.56 10.61 -12.54
CA PRO A 76 12.63 10.33 -11.10
C PRO A 76 14.03 10.42 -10.48
N GLU A 77 14.98 11.16 -11.06
CA GLU A 77 16.37 11.23 -10.54
C GLU A 77 16.47 11.79 -9.12
N SER A 78 15.50 12.61 -8.69
CA SER A 78 15.43 13.19 -7.34
C SER A 78 14.31 12.58 -6.47
N LYS A 79 13.65 11.52 -6.96
CA LYS A 79 12.48 10.94 -6.27
C LYS A 79 12.89 9.72 -5.45
N ILE A 80 12.21 9.53 -4.33
CA ILE A 80 12.42 8.38 -3.44
C ILE A 80 11.44 7.26 -3.82
N ALA A 81 11.94 6.04 -4.01
CA ALA A 81 11.10 4.85 -4.13
C ALA A 81 10.52 4.50 -2.76
N VAL A 82 9.19 4.46 -2.65
CA VAL A 82 8.52 3.99 -1.44
C VAL A 82 7.82 2.68 -1.72
N VAL A 83 8.20 1.65 -0.96
CA VAL A 83 7.60 0.31 -0.99
C VAL A 83 7.13 -0.01 0.42
N VAL A 84 5.92 -0.55 0.54
CA VAL A 84 5.23 -0.83 1.82
C VAL A 84 5.19 -2.34 2.07
N GLU A 85 6.18 -3.05 1.54
CA GLU A 85 6.26 -4.51 1.47
C GLU A 85 7.69 -4.99 1.64
N ILE A 86 7.81 -6.30 1.79
CA ILE A 86 9.07 -7.02 1.64
C ILE A 86 9.56 -6.85 0.20
N ILE A 87 10.81 -6.42 0.05
CA ILE A 87 11.50 -6.36 -1.23
C ILE A 87 12.26 -7.67 -1.39
N ALA A 88 12.00 -8.36 -2.51
CA ALA A 88 12.74 -9.57 -2.85
C ALA A 88 14.08 -9.19 -3.48
N ASP A 89 15.16 -9.75 -2.93
CA ASP A 89 16.49 -9.65 -3.52
C ASP A 89 16.54 -10.39 -4.86
N ASP A 90 17.36 -9.89 -5.78
CA ASP A 90 17.47 -10.41 -7.13
C ASP A 90 18.93 -10.51 -7.55
N VAL A 91 19.47 -11.74 -7.52
CA VAL A 91 20.86 -12.07 -7.88
C VAL A 91 21.22 -11.66 -9.31
N CYS A 92 20.24 -11.43 -10.19
CA CYS A 92 20.50 -10.95 -11.55
C CYS A 92 20.93 -9.46 -11.58
N VAL A 93 20.65 -8.69 -10.51
CA VAL A 93 20.96 -7.26 -10.43
C VAL A 93 22.39 -7.07 -9.93
N GLN A 94 23.31 -6.76 -10.85
CA GLN A 94 24.72 -6.57 -10.51
C GLN A 94 25.04 -5.19 -9.91
N VAL A 95 24.29 -4.15 -10.31
CA VAL A 95 24.53 -2.78 -9.88
C VAL A 95 23.21 -2.12 -9.48
N VAL A 96 23.12 -1.74 -8.21
CA VAL A 96 22.01 -0.96 -7.67
C VAL A 96 22.41 0.52 -7.70
N PRO A 97 21.64 1.39 -8.39
CA PRO A 97 21.90 2.82 -8.39
C PRO A 97 21.67 3.40 -6.98
N LYS A 98 22.44 4.44 -6.64
CA LYS A 98 22.28 5.19 -5.39
C LYS A 98 21.08 6.13 -5.45
#